data_AF-A0A8J2XG92-F1
#
_entry.id   AF-A0A8J2XG92-F1
#
_cell.length_a   1.000
_cell.length_b   1.000
_cell.length_c   1.000
_cell.angle_alpha   90.00
_cell.angle_beta   90.00
_cell.angle_gamma   90.00
#
_symmetry.space_group_name_H-M   'P 1'
#
loop_
_entity.id
_entity.type
_entity.pdbx_description
1 polymer ?
#
loop_
_entity_poly.entity_id
_entity_poly.type
_entity_poly.pdbx_seq_one_letter_code
_entity_poly.pdbx_strand_id
1 'polypeptide(L)'
;MKTNISIIALFLIVLSCGTKTGANLDLAIKASNDLATKTDANKNLTELKTEGALTDKDGFKDVGSFQHSVFYDKKTNELFKIQNTEITDKTIIETYYFASNNVYLIVSESQQTPTKRVYVKKRKTISSENINSEEENLLLHKALYFQKEFKKSH
;
A
#
# COMPACT_ATOMS: atom_id res chain seq x y z
N MET A 1 56.28 29.13 -9.45
CA MET A 1 55.30 29.57 -10.47
C MET A 1 54.37 28.40 -10.77
N LYS A 2 53.06 28.63 -10.65
CA LYS A 2 51.92 27.82 -11.14
C LYS A 2 51.71 26.42 -10.53
N THR A 3 50.73 26.35 -9.63
CA THR A 3 49.89 25.14 -9.48
C THR A 3 48.47 25.50 -9.01
N ASN A 4 47.59 25.63 -10.00
CA ASN A 4 46.18 25.23 -10.08
C ASN A 4 45.24 25.50 -8.89
N ILE A 5 44.44 26.56 -9.05
CA ILE A 5 43.21 26.83 -8.31
C ILE A 5 42.12 25.90 -8.87
N SER A 6 41.69 24.90 -8.08
CA SER A 6 40.48 24.14 -8.36
C SER A 6 39.25 25.01 -8.11
N ILE A 7 38.66 25.54 -9.17
CA ILE A 7 37.36 26.21 -9.13
C ILE A 7 36.30 25.11 -9.06
N ILE A 8 35.71 24.92 -7.88
CA ILE A 8 34.49 24.13 -7.70
C ILE A 8 33.35 24.97 -8.28
N ALA A 9 32.93 24.64 -9.50
CA ALA A 9 31.75 25.22 -10.12
C ALA A 9 30.50 24.66 -9.42
N LEU A 10 29.95 25.46 -8.50
CA LEU A 10 28.68 25.22 -7.84
C LEU A 10 27.54 25.39 -8.86
N PHE A 11 27.05 24.28 -9.40
CA PHE A 11 25.86 24.27 -10.27
C PHE A 11 24.61 24.49 -9.41
N LEU A 12 24.28 25.76 -9.16
CA LEU A 12 22.98 26.20 -8.66
C LEU A 12 21.97 26.04 -9.79
N ILE A 13 21.32 24.88 -9.88
CA ILE A 13 20.15 24.71 -10.74
C ILE A 13 18.94 25.28 -9.99
N VAL A 14 18.71 26.57 -10.21
CA VAL A 14 17.41 27.22 -9.98
C VAL A 14 16.40 26.62 -10.96
N LEU A 15 15.57 25.69 -10.49
CA LEU A 15 14.35 25.29 -11.19
C LEU A 15 13.17 26.06 -10.59
N SER A 16 12.87 27.23 -11.15
CA SER A 16 11.58 27.90 -10.92
C SER A 16 10.54 27.45 -11.94
N CYS A 17 9.33 27.19 -11.42
CA CYS A 17 8.01 27.38 -12.03
C CYS A 17 7.50 26.47 -13.16
N GLY A 18 6.49 25.65 -12.79
CA GLY A 18 5.16 25.77 -13.41
C GLY A 18 4.82 24.82 -14.55
N THR A 19 4.45 23.57 -14.22
CA THR A 19 3.53 22.64 -14.94
C THR A 19 3.75 21.17 -14.51
N LYS A 20 4.80 20.87 -13.74
CA LYS A 20 5.27 19.49 -13.45
C LYS A 20 4.48 18.66 -12.42
N THR A 21 3.37 19.13 -11.86
CA THR A 21 2.69 18.38 -10.77
C THR A 21 1.91 17.16 -11.27
N GLY A 22 1.18 17.28 -12.39
CA GLY A 22 0.39 16.19 -12.97
C GLY A 22 1.25 15.03 -13.51
N ALA A 23 2.24 15.34 -14.35
CA ALA A 23 3.15 14.32 -14.90
C ALA A 23 3.92 13.55 -13.80
N ASN A 24 4.26 14.20 -12.69
CA ASN A 24 4.90 13.53 -11.55
C ASN A 24 3.93 12.62 -10.78
N LEU A 25 2.63 12.95 -10.76
CA LEU A 25 1.60 12.10 -10.14
C LEU A 25 1.36 10.85 -10.98
N ASP A 26 1.19 10.99 -12.29
CA ASP A 26 0.96 9.86 -13.20
C ASP A 26 2.13 8.86 -13.17
N LEU A 27 3.37 9.37 -13.15
CA LEU A 27 4.57 8.54 -12.98
C LEU A 27 4.57 7.80 -11.63
N ALA A 28 4.12 8.44 -10.54
CA ALA A 28 4.05 7.81 -9.23
C ALA A 28 2.96 6.73 -9.17
N ILE A 29 1.80 6.98 -9.78
CA ILE A 29 0.71 6.01 -9.93
C ILE A 29 1.20 4.80 -10.74
N LYS A 30 1.82 5.03 -11.90
CA LYS A 30 2.38 3.98 -12.74
C LYS A 30 3.42 3.14 -11.99
N ALA A 31 4.37 3.78 -11.32
CA ALA A 31 5.39 3.09 -10.55
C ALA A 31 4.80 2.22 -9.43
N SER A 32 3.74 2.70 -8.77
CA SER A 32 3.01 1.93 -7.75
C SER A 32 2.34 0.69 -8.34
N ASN A 33 1.66 0.84 -9.48
CA ASN A 33 1.02 -0.28 -10.18
C ASN A 33 2.07 -1.30 -10.65
N ASP A 34 3.16 -0.84 -11.28
CA ASP A 34 4.24 -1.73 -11.73
C ASP A 34 4.86 -2.53 -10.57
N LEU A 35 5.02 -1.89 -9.40
CA LEU A 35 5.56 -2.55 -8.21
C LEU A 35 4.57 -3.55 -7.61
N ALA A 36 3.28 -3.24 -7.60
CA ALA A 36 2.23 -4.17 -7.19
C ALA A 36 2.21 -5.42 -8.09
N THR A 37 2.24 -5.24 -9.42
CA THR A 37 2.32 -6.36 -10.37
C THR A 37 3.56 -7.22 -10.14
N LYS A 38 4.73 -6.62 -9.88
CA LYS A 38 5.95 -7.38 -9.54
C LYS A 38 5.81 -8.15 -8.24
N THR A 39 5.15 -7.56 -7.24
CA THR A 39 4.89 -8.20 -5.95
C THR A 39 3.98 -9.41 -6.11
N ASP A 40 2.89 -9.28 -6.88
CA ASP A 40 1.95 -10.37 -7.15
C ASP A 40 2.57 -11.50 -7.97
N ALA A 41 3.51 -11.19 -8.86
CA ALA A 41 4.25 -12.19 -9.62
C ALA A 41 5.37 -12.89 -8.81
N ASN A 42 5.73 -12.37 -7.61
CA ASN A 42 6.85 -12.89 -6.83
C ASN A 42 6.47 -14.16 -6.05
N LYS A 43 6.86 -15.31 -6.58
CA LYS A 43 6.63 -16.64 -5.97
C LYS A 43 7.56 -16.98 -4.81
N ASN A 44 8.54 -16.13 -4.49
CA ASN A 44 9.51 -16.38 -3.43
C ASN A 44 9.06 -15.84 -2.06
N LEU A 45 7.94 -15.10 -2.01
CA LEU A 45 7.40 -14.59 -0.75
C LEU A 45 6.83 -15.73 0.09
N THR A 46 7.04 -15.65 1.40
CA THR A 46 6.38 -16.52 2.36
C THR A 46 4.98 -15.99 2.64
N GLU A 47 3.99 -16.87 2.67
CA GLU A 47 2.60 -16.55 3.01
C GLU A 47 2.25 -17.10 4.40
N LEU A 48 1.68 -16.25 5.25
CA LEU A 48 0.99 -16.66 6.47
C LEU A 48 -0.50 -16.38 6.30
N LYS A 49 -1.33 -17.42 6.50
CA LYS A 49 -2.78 -17.33 6.41
C LYS A 49 -3.40 -17.44 7.80
N THR A 50 -4.42 -16.63 8.04
CA THR A 50 -5.29 -16.72 9.22
C THR A 50 -6.72 -16.61 8.75
N GLU A 51 -7.58 -17.50 9.22
CA GLU A 51 -8.98 -17.56 8.85
C GLU A 51 -9.84 -17.58 10.11
N GLY A 52 -11.06 -17.08 10.02
CA GLY A 52 -11.98 -17.07 11.16
C GLY A 52 -13.38 -16.61 10.81
N ALA A 53 -14.24 -16.61 11.83
CA ALA A 53 -15.59 -16.07 11.74
C ALA A 53 -15.58 -14.56 11.96
N LEU A 54 -16.48 -13.85 11.25
CA LEU A 54 -16.89 -12.50 11.60
C LEU A 54 -18.15 -12.61 12.45
N THR A 55 -18.16 -11.95 13.60
CA THR A 55 -19.30 -11.97 14.52
C THR A 55 -20.02 -10.63 14.54
N ASP A 56 -21.27 -10.63 15.00
CA ASP A 56 -21.99 -9.40 15.35
C ASP A 56 -21.28 -8.63 16.47
N LYS A 57 -21.72 -7.39 16.72
CA LYS A 57 -21.05 -6.49 17.69
C LYS A 57 -20.97 -7.09 19.10
N ASP A 58 -21.92 -7.96 19.44
CA ASP A 58 -22.00 -8.60 20.75
C ASP A 58 -21.23 -9.93 20.81
N GLY A 59 -20.74 -10.43 19.66
CA GLY A 59 -19.95 -11.65 19.56
C GLY A 59 -20.76 -12.95 19.65
N PHE A 60 -22.09 -12.87 19.51
CA PHE A 60 -22.98 -14.01 19.72
C PHE A 60 -23.40 -14.70 18.42
N LYS A 61 -23.38 -14.00 17.30
CA LYS A 61 -23.81 -14.55 16.01
C LYS A 61 -22.73 -14.41 14.97
N ASP A 62 -22.47 -15.49 14.24
CA ASP A 62 -21.67 -15.46 13.04
C ASP A 62 -22.42 -14.71 11.94
N VAL A 63 -21.78 -13.68 11.39
CA VAL A 63 -22.31 -12.84 10.30
C VAL A 63 -21.50 -13.00 9.02
N GLY A 64 -20.43 -13.79 9.06
CA GLY A 64 -19.56 -14.04 7.91
C GLY A 64 -18.27 -14.73 8.29
N SER A 65 -17.31 -14.69 7.39
CA SER A 65 -15.94 -15.19 7.60
C SER A 65 -14.92 -14.22 7.04
N PHE A 66 -13.68 -14.37 7.49
CA PHE A 66 -12.55 -13.66 6.92
C PHE A 66 -11.37 -14.58 6.65
N GLN A 67 -10.55 -14.19 5.68
CA GLN A 67 -9.22 -14.72 5.44
C GLN A 67 -8.23 -13.56 5.38
N HIS A 68 -7.17 -13.65 6.17
CA HIS A 68 -6.08 -12.69 6.23
C HIS A 68 -4.78 -13.38 5.79
N SER A 69 -4.23 -12.95 4.65
CA SER A 69 -2.98 -13.45 4.09
C SER A 69 -1.88 -12.39 4.18
N VAL A 70 -0.75 -12.71 4.78
CA VAL A 70 0.44 -11.86 4.89
C VAL A 70 1.56 -12.43 4.04
N PHE A 71 2.12 -11.61 3.14
CA PHE A 71 3.21 -11.98 2.23
C PHE A 71 4.46 -11.16 2.54
N TYR A 72 5.54 -11.84 2.89
CA TYR A 72 6.78 -11.22 3.34
C TYR A 72 8.02 -12.03 2.93
N ASP A 73 9.19 -11.39 2.93
CA ASP A 73 10.46 -12.10 2.79
C ASP A 73 10.89 -12.68 4.15
N LYS A 74 11.06 -14.01 4.21
CA LYS A 74 11.38 -14.72 5.45
C LYS A 74 12.80 -14.46 5.97
N LYS A 75 13.73 -14.02 5.12
CA LYS A 75 15.12 -13.75 5.52
C LYS A 75 15.26 -12.37 6.12
N THR A 76 14.56 -11.38 5.56
CA THR A 76 14.65 -9.97 5.97
C THR A 76 13.49 -9.52 6.85
N ASN A 77 12.44 -10.34 6.99
CA ASN A 77 11.15 -9.98 7.57
C ASN A 77 10.54 -8.73 6.90
N GLU A 78 10.87 -8.47 5.63
CA GLU A 78 10.29 -7.34 4.90
C GLU A 78 8.87 -7.67 4.45
N LEU A 79 7.91 -6.83 4.83
CA LEU A 79 6.51 -6.93 4.43
C LEU A 79 6.31 -6.41 3.00
N PHE A 80 5.65 -7.20 2.16
CA PHE A 80 5.36 -6.83 0.76
C PHE A 80 3.87 -6.66 0.48
N LYS A 81 3.04 -7.56 1.00
CA LYS A 81 1.60 -7.53 0.73
C LYS A 81 0.82 -8.09 1.91
N ILE A 82 -0.34 -7.51 2.17
CA ILE A 82 -1.38 -8.09 3.03
C ILE A 82 -2.66 -8.12 2.22
N GLN A 83 -3.36 -9.24 2.21
CA GLN A 83 -4.66 -9.39 1.57
C GLN A 83 -5.67 -9.81 2.64
N ASN A 84 -6.73 -9.03 2.78
CA ASN A 84 -7.84 -9.29 3.69
C ASN A 84 -9.09 -9.53 2.86
N THR A 85 -9.66 -10.73 2.95
CA THR A 85 -10.92 -11.10 2.31
C THR A 85 -11.97 -11.26 3.38
N GLU A 86 -13.06 -10.50 3.28
CA GLU A 86 -14.23 -10.61 4.15
C GLU A 86 -15.42 -11.10 3.33
N ILE A 87 -16.12 -12.12 3.83
CA ILE A 87 -17.28 -12.73 3.20
C ILE A 87 -18.45 -12.61 4.16
N THR A 88 -19.43 -11.79 3.79
CA THR A 88 -20.70 -11.59 4.51
C THR A 88 -21.85 -11.83 3.53
N ASP A 89 -22.82 -10.91 3.43
CA ASP A 89 -23.76 -10.85 2.31
C ASP A 89 -23.07 -10.45 0.98
N LYS A 90 -21.89 -9.84 1.08
CA LYS A 90 -20.97 -9.53 -0.02
C LYS A 90 -19.55 -9.99 0.29
N THR A 91 -18.77 -10.19 -0.77
CA THR A 91 -17.32 -10.40 -0.67
C THR A 91 -16.60 -9.08 -0.88
N ILE A 92 -15.74 -8.72 0.07
CA ILE A 92 -14.81 -7.59 -0.04
C ILE A 92 -13.40 -8.16 0.01
N ILE A 93 -12.55 -7.78 -0.94
CA ILE A 93 -11.13 -8.10 -0.97
C ILE A 93 -10.34 -6.80 -0.89
N GLU A 94 -9.57 -6.63 0.16
CA GLU A 94 -8.68 -5.49 0.36
C GLU A 94 -7.23 -5.97 0.27
N THR A 95 -6.47 -5.42 -0.66
CA THR A 95 -5.04 -5.70 -0.82
C THR A 95 -4.22 -4.46 -0.50
N TYR A 96 -3.29 -4.60 0.42
CA TYR A 96 -2.40 -3.57 0.93
C TYR A 96 -0.97 -3.90 0.51
N TYR A 97 -0.37 -3.03 -0.30
CA TYR A 97 0.99 -3.22 -0.81
C TYR A 97 2.00 -2.34 -0.07
N PHE A 98 3.12 -2.95 0.28
CA PHE A 98 4.17 -2.36 1.09
C PHE A 98 5.52 -2.44 0.39
N ALA A 99 6.34 -1.40 0.56
CA ALA A 99 7.73 -1.38 0.14
C ALA A 99 8.53 -0.51 1.10
N SER A 100 9.72 -0.97 1.49
CA SER A 100 10.58 -0.23 2.43
C SER A 100 9.81 0.21 3.68
N ASN A 101 9.02 -0.71 4.25
CA ASN A 101 8.20 -0.47 5.45
C ASN A 101 7.17 0.67 5.32
N ASN A 102 6.67 0.97 4.12
CA ASN A 102 5.58 1.92 3.91
C ASN A 102 4.52 1.34 2.97
N VAL A 103 3.24 1.57 3.28
CA VAL A 103 2.15 1.33 2.33
C VAL A 103 2.29 2.32 1.15
N TYR A 104 2.17 1.81 -0.07
CA TYR A 104 2.23 2.64 -1.29
C TYR A 104 0.99 2.51 -2.17
N LEU A 105 0.26 1.40 -2.07
CA LEU A 105 -0.99 1.16 -2.79
C LEU A 105 -1.94 0.35 -1.92
N ILE A 106 -3.21 0.73 -1.94
CA ILE A 106 -4.32 -0.04 -1.41
C ILE A 106 -5.32 -0.25 -2.54
N VAL A 107 -5.78 -1.48 -2.72
CA VAL A 107 -6.81 -1.86 -3.69
C VAL A 107 -7.95 -2.50 -2.91
N SER A 108 -9.18 -2.04 -3.13
CA SER A 108 -10.37 -2.66 -2.55
C SER A 108 -11.36 -3.02 -3.64
N GLU A 109 -11.74 -4.29 -3.65
CA GLU A 109 -12.63 -4.89 -4.64
C GLU A 109 -13.86 -5.44 -3.92
N SER A 110 -15.03 -5.17 -4.46
CA SER A 110 -16.30 -5.72 -3.99
C SER A 110 -17.18 -6.00 -5.19
N GLN A 111 -18.06 -6.99 -5.06
CA GLN A 111 -19.01 -7.32 -6.12
C GLN A 111 -19.84 -6.09 -6.50
N GLN A 112 -20.04 -5.86 -7.80
CA GLN A 112 -20.91 -4.82 -8.36
C GLN A 112 -20.52 -3.36 -8.06
N THR A 113 -19.32 -3.12 -7.51
CA THR A 113 -18.79 -1.77 -7.31
C THR A 113 -17.46 -1.61 -8.06
N PRO A 114 -17.17 -0.42 -8.63
CA PRO A 114 -15.87 -0.16 -9.22
C PRO A 114 -14.73 -0.42 -8.22
N THR A 115 -13.62 -1.00 -8.70
CA THR A 115 -12.41 -1.18 -7.89
C THR A 115 -11.96 0.16 -7.34
N LYS A 116 -11.72 0.21 -6.03
CA LYS A 116 -11.21 1.38 -5.33
C LYS A 116 -9.70 1.30 -5.24
N ARG A 117 -9.03 2.43 -5.41
CA ARG A 117 -7.56 2.52 -5.30
C ARG A 117 -7.17 3.71 -4.44
N VAL A 118 -6.18 3.52 -3.57
CA VAL A 118 -5.57 4.59 -2.79
C VAL A 118 -4.06 4.52 -2.98
N TYR A 119 -3.50 5.55 -3.60
CA TYR A 119 -2.07 5.70 -3.83
C TYR A 119 -1.46 6.51 -2.69
N VAL A 120 -0.43 5.98 -2.04
CA VAL A 120 0.13 6.56 -0.81
C VAL A 120 1.60 6.89 -0.98
N LYS A 121 2.01 8.07 -0.51
CA LYS A 121 3.41 8.48 -0.43
C LYS A 121 3.68 9.14 0.92
N LYS A 122 4.70 8.66 1.63
CA LYS A 122 5.06 9.18 2.98
C LYS A 122 3.85 9.23 3.93
N ARG A 123 3.03 8.17 3.94
CA ARG A 123 1.82 8.02 4.77
C ARG A 123 0.68 9.00 4.46
N LYS A 124 0.71 9.67 3.32
CA LYS A 124 -0.38 10.54 2.85
C LYS A 124 -0.89 10.03 1.50
N THR A 125 -2.19 10.08 1.30
CA THR A 125 -2.78 9.84 -0.01
C THR A 125 -2.29 10.90 -1.00
N ILE A 126 -1.86 10.45 -2.18
CA ILE A 126 -1.47 11.30 -3.31
C ILE A 126 -2.49 11.25 -4.45
N SER A 127 -3.28 10.18 -4.54
CA SER A 127 -4.40 10.03 -5.47
C SER A 127 -5.31 8.91 -4.97
N SER A 128 -6.60 9.00 -5.30
CA SER A 128 -7.55 7.95 -5.02
C SER A 128 -8.63 7.86 -6.11
N GLU A 129 -9.15 6.64 -6.31
CA GLU A 129 -10.12 6.33 -7.36
C GLU A 129 -11.33 5.62 -6.74
N ASN A 130 -12.54 6.04 -7.14
CA ASN A 130 -13.82 5.42 -6.78
C ASN A 130 -14.09 5.31 -5.25
N ILE A 131 -13.51 6.20 -4.45
CA ILE A 131 -13.56 6.15 -2.99
C ILE A 131 -13.82 7.53 -2.40
N ASN A 132 -14.57 7.60 -1.30
CA ASN A 132 -14.77 8.83 -0.55
C ASN A 132 -13.71 8.97 0.58
N SER A 133 -13.61 10.15 1.18
CA SER A 133 -12.58 10.42 2.20
C SER A 133 -12.73 9.60 3.49
N GLU A 134 -13.94 9.20 3.87
CA GLU A 134 -14.16 8.38 5.06
C GLU A 134 -13.61 6.96 4.87
N GLU A 135 -13.98 6.34 3.75
CA GLU A 135 -13.49 5.01 3.37
C GLU A 135 -11.97 5.01 3.13
N GLU A 136 -11.44 6.06 2.49
CA GLU A 136 -10.00 6.22 2.27
C GLU A 136 -9.23 6.24 3.61
N ASN A 137 -9.71 7.03 4.58
CA ASN A 137 -9.12 7.10 5.91
C ASN A 137 -9.21 5.76 6.65
N LEU A 138 -10.33 5.04 6.53
CA LEU A 138 -10.49 3.72 7.11
C LEU A 138 -9.46 2.73 6.54
N LEU A 139 -9.33 2.66 5.21
CA LEU A 139 -8.36 1.79 4.55
C LEU A 139 -6.92 2.13 4.94
N LEU A 140 -6.58 3.43 5.01
CA LEU A 140 -5.25 3.85 5.44
C LEU A 140 -4.97 3.44 6.90
N HIS A 141 -5.94 3.61 7.79
CA HIS A 141 -5.81 3.15 9.18
C HIS A 141 -5.64 1.63 9.29
N LYS A 142 -6.41 0.85 8.54
CA LYS A 142 -6.24 -0.62 8.46
C LYS A 142 -4.83 -0.98 8.00
N ALA A 143 -4.31 -0.34 6.94
CA ALA A 143 -2.96 -0.58 6.44
C ALA A 143 -1.88 -0.34 7.50
N LEU A 144 -1.99 0.76 8.24
CA LEU A 144 -1.06 1.11 9.32
C LEU A 144 -1.18 0.15 10.51
N TYR A 145 -2.39 -0.27 10.85
CA TYR A 145 -2.65 -1.25 11.90
C TYR A 145 -2.05 -2.61 11.54
N PHE A 146 -2.33 -3.15 10.35
CA PHE A 146 -1.79 -4.43 9.91
C PHE A 146 -0.27 -4.43 9.85
N GLN A 147 0.34 -3.35 9.34
CA GLN A 147 1.79 -3.21 9.36
C GLN A 147 2.35 -3.23 10.79
N LYS A 148 1.68 -2.58 11.75
CA LYS A 148 2.09 -2.56 13.15
C LYS A 148 2.01 -3.96 13.77
N GLU A 149 0.94 -4.70 13.53
CA GLU A 149 0.78 -6.07 14.05
C GLU A 149 1.80 -7.04 13.44
N PHE A 150 2.09 -6.93 12.15
CA PHE A 150 3.16 -7.71 11.52
C PHE A 150 4.52 -7.46 12.20
N LYS A 151 4.89 -6.20 12.43
CA LYS A 151 6.16 -5.84 13.11
C LYS A 151 6.25 -6.28 14.58
N LYS A 152 5.15 -6.58 15.24
CA LYS A 152 5.17 -7.10 16.62
C LYS A 152 5.43 -8.60 16.67
N SER A 153 5.08 -9.31 15.60
CA SER A 153 5.07 -10.77 15.52
C SER A 153 6.29 -11.35 14.79
N HIS A 154 7.14 -10.49 14.22
CA HIS A 154 8.31 -10.82 13.39
C HIS A 154 9.48 -9.90 13.73
#